data_AF-F6FHP5-F1
#
_entry.id   AF-F6FHP5-F1
#
_cell.length_a   1.000
_cell.length_b   1.000
_cell.length_c   1.000
_cell.angle_alpha   90.00
_cell.angle_beta   90.00
_cell.angle_gamma   90.00
#
_symmetry.space_group_name_H-M   'P 1'
#
loop_
_entity.id
_entity.type
_entity.pdbx_description
1 polymer ?
#
loop_
_entity_poly.entity_id
_entity_poly.type
_entity_poly.pdbx_seq_one_letter_code
_entity_poly.pdbx_strand_id
1 'polypeptide(L)'
;MPTIGENLRRKGEYFIQRVDQTPHFQSLRRLISNFSLHLQRSKTRTFLSSSSNNNIRRNQFRKAPSPWGCLCSCGVYKDISRRAYGQYEDWLNNFLKGHKKRKRRSDKAAISRIMKCNSVHKGTKFMKNSEGYVIEAKNVSKWFCNKADRTFNRVLFDINLKVREGEFVIILGYSGSGKSTLLNVLSGIDRPSNGTIIVSNHNLIAMKERELTTFRKENLSFIFQHYALLPELTVKENIMQGAALQENVSKRLNLDELVDFLDIKEHLNKKPNQLSGGQQQRVAIVKSVIKNPKILFADEPTAAVDEETSKNILKIFCDINKRYKTTIVLITHNPIISKIGTKLIHIESGRIIKSHNQIPVPLEELSWVGHE
;
A
#
# COMPACT_ATOMS: atom_id res chain seq x y z
N MET A 1 -13.32 25.75 -28.63
CA MET A 1 -13.50 24.90 -27.44
C MET A 1 -12.74 23.60 -27.66
N PRO A 2 -11.74 23.26 -26.83
CA PRO A 2 -11.07 21.96 -26.92
C PRO A 2 -11.90 20.88 -26.21
N THR A 3 -11.86 19.66 -26.75
CA THR A 3 -12.72 18.51 -26.41
C THR A 3 -12.25 17.74 -25.16
N ILE A 4 -13.17 16.96 -24.59
CA ILE A 4 -13.07 16.18 -23.34
C ILE A 4 -11.81 15.28 -23.25
N GLY A 5 -11.14 14.95 -24.36
CA GLY A 5 -9.89 14.20 -24.40
C GLY A 5 -8.63 14.94 -23.90
N GLU A 6 -8.55 16.27 -24.01
CA GLU A 6 -7.36 17.02 -23.57
C GLU A 6 -7.28 17.20 -22.04
N ASN A 7 -8.43 17.11 -21.34
CA ASN A 7 -8.48 17.16 -19.87
C ASN A 7 -8.08 15.83 -19.19
N LEU A 8 -8.08 14.71 -19.92
CA LEU A 8 -7.66 13.40 -19.41
C LEU A 8 -6.14 13.17 -19.55
N ARG A 9 -5.50 13.70 -20.59
CA ARG A 9 -4.03 13.65 -20.73
C ARG A 9 -3.30 14.48 -19.67
N ARG A 10 -3.81 15.67 -19.33
CA ARG A 10 -3.22 16.50 -18.24
C ARG A 10 -3.43 15.94 -16.83
N LYS A 11 -4.40 15.05 -16.62
CA LYS A 11 -4.58 14.34 -15.34
C LYS A 11 -3.69 13.09 -15.21
N GLY A 12 -3.25 12.50 -16.32
CA GLY A 12 -2.32 11.36 -16.34
C GLY A 12 -0.87 11.73 -16.05
N GLU A 13 -0.39 12.88 -16.54
CA GLU A 13 1.01 13.31 -16.31
C GLU A 13 1.26 13.84 -14.89
N TYR A 14 0.23 14.23 -14.15
CA TYR A 14 0.35 14.62 -12.73
C TYR A 14 0.44 13.44 -11.75
N PHE A 15 0.17 12.20 -12.20
CA PHE A 15 0.16 11.02 -11.33
C PHE A 15 1.46 10.20 -11.39
N ILE A 16 2.28 10.36 -12.43
CA ILE A 16 3.54 9.62 -12.61
C ILE A 16 4.75 10.30 -11.94
N GLN A 17 4.61 11.51 -11.40
CA GLN A 17 5.71 12.24 -10.71
C GLN A 17 5.63 12.23 -9.16
N ARG A 18 4.83 11.36 -8.53
CA ARG A 18 4.66 11.36 -7.05
C ARG A 18 4.86 10.03 -6.33
N VAL A 19 5.75 9.17 -6.83
CA VAL A 19 6.15 7.93 -6.11
C VAL A 19 7.64 7.93 -5.70
N ASP A 20 8.39 9.02 -5.89
CA ASP A 20 9.85 9.02 -5.68
C ASP A 20 10.35 9.83 -4.46
N GLN A 21 9.54 10.00 -3.40
CA GLN A 21 9.96 10.74 -2.19
C GLN A 21 9.52 10.07 -0.88
N THR A 22 10.24 9.02 -0.47
CA THR A 22 10.32 8.59 0.94
C THR A 22 11.77 8.32 1.35
N PRO A 23 12.21 8.68 2.57
CA PRO A 23 13.62 8.89 2.89
C PRO A 23 14.45 7.62 3.20
N HIS A 24 14.07 6.43 2.71
CA HIS A 24 14.73 5.18 3.13
C HIS A 24 15.53 4.43 2.04
N PHE A 25 15.78 5.03 0.87
CA PHE A 25 16.47 4.36 -0.26
C PHE A 25 17.65 5.14 -0.85
N GLN A 26 18.42 5.89 -0.04
CA GLN A 26 19.59 6.64 -0.51
C GLN A 26 20.93 5.91 -0.45
N SER A 27 20.99 4.68 0.09
CA SER A 27 22.25 3.90 0.17
C SER A 27 22.51 2.96 -1.01
N LEU A 28 21.61 2.83 -2.00
CA LEU A 28 21.76 1.85 -3.11
C LEU A 28 21.85 2.43 -4.53
N ARG A 29 21.64 3.75 -4.73
CA ARG A 29 21.75 4.38 -6.07
C ARG A 29 23.17 4.77 -6.49
N ARG A 30 24.16 4.76 -5.59
CA ARG A 30 25.55 5.16 -5.93
C ARG A 30 26.38 4.09 -6.65
N LEU A 31 25.88 2.86 -6.76
CA LEU A 31 26.63 1.74 -7.33
C LEU A 31 26.30 1.44 -8.81
N ILE A 32 25.31 2.09 -9.43
CA ILE A 32 24.83 1.66 -10.78
C ILE A 32 24.91 2.75 -11.88
N SER A 33 25.11 4.05 -11.60
CA SER A 33 25.10 5.06 -12.67
C SER A 33 26.44 5.36 -13.36
N ASN A 34 27.51 4.61 -13.08
CA ASN A 34 28.80 4.75 -13.77
C ASN A 34 28.85 4.05 -15.15
N PHE A 35 27.73 3.56 -15.68
CA PHE A 35 27.71 2.74 -16.90
C PHE A 35 26.93 3.31 -18.10
N SER A 36 26.57 4.60 -18.12
CA SER A 36 25.86 5.17 -19.28
C SER A 36 26.27 6.61 -19.63
N LEU A 37 27.58 6.79 -19.79
CA LEU A 37 28.19 7.88 -20.56
C LEU A 37 28.94 7.23 -21.73
N HIS A 38 28.29 6.89 -22.86
CA HIS A 38 29.06 6.68 -24.10
C HIS A 38 28.36 6.65 -25.47
N LEU A 39 27.13 7.14 -25.70
CA LEU A 39 26.65 7.24 -27.09
C LEU A 39 25.74 8.44 -27.37
N GLN A 40 26.20 9.21 -28.37
CA GLN A 40 25.50 10.12 -29.29
C GLN A 40 25.30 11.59 -28.90
N ARG A 41 26.39 12.33 -29.13
CA ARG A 41 26.42 13.68 -29.73
C ARG A 41 25.87 13.69 -31.17
N SER A 42 25.38 14.86 -31.59
CA SER A 42 25.42 15.49 -32.94
C SER A 42 24.22 15.37 -33.91
N LYS A 43 23.72 16.55 -34.36
CA LYS A 43 23.26 17.01 -35.71
C LYS A 43 22.05 17.96 -35.60
N THR A 44 22.15 19.29 -35.73
CA THR A 44 22.27 20.20 -36.91
C THR A 44 20.99 20.42 -37.78
N ARG A 45 20.51 21.68 -37.74
CA ARG A 45 20.19 22.62 -38.85
C ARG A 45 18.90 22.52 -39.71
N THR A 46 18.18 23.66 -39.71
CA THR A 46 17.56 24.45 -40.82
C THR A 46 16.55 23.85 -41.79
N PHE A 47 15.39 24.52 -41.93
CA PHE A 47 14.81 24.90 -43.23
C PHE A 47 14.07 26.27 -43.13
N LEU A 48 14.45 27.19 -44.02
CA LEU A 48 13.83 28.48 -44.36
C LEU A 48 12.81 28.24 -45.50
N SER A 49 11.67 28.94 -45.59
CA SER A 49 11.45 30.25 -46.26
C SER A 49 9.90 30.42 -46.32
N SER A 50 9.24 31.58 -46.43
CA SER A 50 9.56 32.88 -47.03
C SER A 50 8.57 33.95 -46.54
N SER A 51 9.05 35.21 -46.50
CA SER A 51 8.38 36.50 -46.79
C SER A 51 7.03 36.84 -46.09
N SER A 52 6.82 37.98 -45.41
CA SER A 52 7.23 39.35 -45.72
C SER A 52 6.94 40.29 -44.54
N ASN A 53 7.70 41.39 -44.48
CA ASN A 53 7.41 42.69 -43.86
C ASN A 53 7.62 42.96 -42.35
N ASN A 54 8.78 43.59 -42.13
CA ASN A 54 9.01 44.85 -41.41
C ASN A 54 8.92 44.91 -39.87
N ASN A 55 10.12 44.93 -39.28
CA ASN A 55 10.61 45.82 -38.23
C ASN A 55 9.62 46.87 -37.67
N ILE A 56 9.49 46.93 -36.33
CA ILE A 56 9.75 48.12 -35.48
C ILE A 56 9.49 47.82 -33.98
N ARG A 57 10.56 48.01 -33.20
CA ARG A 57 10.71 48.55 -31.82
C ARG A 57 9.85 48.07 -30.63
N ARG A 58 10.62 47.76 -29.58
CA ARG A 58 10.31 47.78 -28.13
C ARG A 58 9.43 48.96 -27.70
N ASN A 59 8.65 48.72 -26.64
CA ASN A 59 7.76 49.61 -25.86
C ASN A 59 6.30 49.70 -26.31
N GLN A 60 5.46 48.76 -25.87
CA GLN A 60 4.02 49.00 -25.66
C GLN A 60 3.40 47.88 -24.80
N PHE A 61 3.43 48.05 -23.48
CA PHE A 61 2.40 47.53 -22.58
C PHE A 61 2.04 48.65 -21.61
N ARG A 62 1.26 49.62 -22.11
CA ARG A 62 0.49 50.54 -21.29
C ARG A 62 -0.93 50.59 -21.86
N LYS A 63 -1.88 50.37 -20.95
CA LYS A 63 -3.33 50.61 -21.04
C LYS A 63 -4.15 49.53 -21.75
N ALA A 64 -4.69 48.59 -20.97
CA ALA A 64 -6.03 48.06 -21.23
C ALA A 64 -7.08 49.08 -20.70
N PRO A 65 -8.21 49.30 -21.38
CA PRO A 65 -9.26 50.22 -20.92
C PRO A 65 -10.12 49.58 -19.83
N SER A 66 -10.53 50.36 -18.83
CA SER A 66 -11.53 50.00 -17.84
C SER A 66 -12.93 49.89 -18.49
N PRO A 67 -13.72 48.84 -18.24
CA PRO A 67 -15.16 48.89 -18.47
C PRO A 67 -15.82 49.66 -17.31
N TRP A 68 -16.95 50.32 -17.58
CA TRP A 68 -17.72 51.22 -16.70
C TRP A 68 -17.32 52.70 -16.79
N GLY A 69 -17.76 53.32 -17.89
CA GLY A 69 -18.00 54.75 -17.94
C GLY A 69 -19.27 55.10 -17.17
N CYS A 70 -19.13 55.96 -16.17
CA CYS A 70 -20.23 56.76 -15.64
C CYS A 70 -19.74 58.20 -15.56
N LEU A 71 -20.33 59.07 -16.38
CA LEU A 71 -20.13 60.51 -16.40
C LEU A 71 -20.88 61.12 -15.21
N CYS A 72 -20.24 61.17 -14.05
CA CYS A 72 -20.69 62.02 -12.96
C CYS A 72 -19.57 63.03 -12.65
N SER A 73 -19.90 64.31 -12.77
CA SER A 73 -19.04 65.47 -12.52
C SER A 73 -18.86 65.73 -11.01
N CYS A 74 -18.81 64.69 -10.18
CA CYS A 74 -18.41 64.81 -8.80
C CYS A 74 -16.97 64.29 -8.67
N GLY A 75 -16.04 65.15 -8.27
CA GLY A 75 -14.62 64.82 -8.06
C GLY A 75 -14.35 63.82 -6.92
N VAL A 76 -15.30 62.93 -6.60
CA VAL A 76 -15.27 62.06 -5.43
C VAL A 76 -14.66 60.69 -5.73
N TYR A 77 -14.49 60.32 -7.01
CA TYR A 77 -13.99 59.01 -7.43
C TYR A 77 -12.56 59.00 -8.02
N LYS A 78 -11.75 60.03 -7.76
CA LYS A 78 -10.31 60.02 -8.12
C LYS A 78 -9.37 59.70 -6.96
N ASP A 79 -9.91 59.43 -5.77
CA ASP A 79 -9.14 59.15 -4.57
C ASP A 79 -9.61 57.89 -3.82
N ILE A 80 -9.98 56.83 -4.55
CA ILE A 80 -9.61 55.49 -4.05
C ILE A 80 -8.10 55.39 -4.21
N SER A 81 -7.42 56.09 -3.31
CA SER A 81 -5.99 56.33 -3.31
C SER A 81 -5.25 55.01 -3.51
N ARG A 82 -4.07 55.05 -4.13
CA ARG A 82 -3.11 53.92 -4.09
C ARG A 82 -2.90 53.37 -2.67
N ARG A 83 -3.14 54.22 -1.65
CA ARG A 83 -3.21 53.87 -0.23
C ARG A 83 -4.35 52.89 0.10
N ALA A 84 -5.57 53.10 -0.39
CA ALA A 84 -6.71 52.20 -0.15
C ALA A 84 -6.51 50.82 -0.82
N TYR A 85 -5.94 50.81 -2.03
CA TYR A 85 -5.58 49.56 -2.72
C TYR A 85 -4.42 48.82 -2.02
N GLY A 86 -3.39 49.55 -1.58
CA GLY A 86 -2.30 49.01 -0.76
C GLY A 86 -2.78 48.46 0.59
N GLN A 87 -3.72 49.15 1.25
CA GLN A 87 -4.34 48.68 2.49
C GLN A 87 -5.16 47.40 2.29
N TYR A 88 -5.85 47.24 1.16
CA TYR A 88 -6.56 45.99 0.83
C TYR A 88 -5.60 44.83 0.52
N GLU A 89 -4.54 45.06 -0.27
CA GLU A 89 -3.47 44.08 -0.53
C GLU A 89 -2.77 43.66 0.77
N ASP A 90 -2.43 44.61 1.64
CA ASP A 90 -1.82 44.35 2.94
C ASP A 90 -2.77 43.59 3.87
N TRP A 91 -4.05 43.98 3.90
CA TRP A 91 -5.08 43.27 4.66
C TRP A 91 -5.25 41.83 4.14
N LEU A 92 -5.36 41.62 2.82
CA LEU A 92 -5.50 40.31 2.21
C LEU A 92 -4.27 39.42 2.47
N ASN A 93 -3.07 39.98 2.34
CA ASN A 93 -1.82 39.28 2.67
C ASN A 93 -1.73 38.91 4.15
N ASN A 94 -2.14 39.80 5.06
CA ASN A 94 -2.18 39.54 6.49
C ASN A 94 -3.28 38.52 6.86
N PHE A 95 -4.44 38.58 6.21
CA PHE A 95 -5.52 37.61 6.36
C PHE A 95 -5.07 36.21 5.89
N LEU A 96 -4.46 36.11 4.70
CA LEU A 96 -3.90 34.85 4.17
C LEU A 96 -2.74 34.33 5.03
N LYS A 97 -1.86 35.20 5.54
CA LYS A 97 -0.80 34.83 6.50
C LYS A 97 -1.40 34.31 7.81
N GLY A 98 -2.43 34.97 8.33
CA GLY A 98 -3.19 34.57 9.51
C GLY A 98 -3.87 33.22 9.34
N HIS A 99 -4.55 33.01 8.21
CA HIS A 99 -5.19 31.75 7.84
C HIS A 99 -4.17 30.61 7.70
N LYS A 100 -3.04 30.85 7.01
CA LYS A 100 -1.93 29.89 6.90
C LYS A 100 -1.35 29.55 8.29
N LYS A 101 -1.20 30.53 9.19
CA LYS A 101 -0.69 30.32 10.56
C LYS A 101 -1.67 29.49 11.42
N ARG A 102 -2.97 29.78 11.32
CA ARG A 102 -4.03 29.00 12.01
C ARG A 102 -4.10 27.57 11.48
N LYS A 103 -4.11 27.38 10.15
CA LYS A 103 -4.06 26.07 9.50
C LYS A 103 -2.85 25.25 9.96
N ARG A 104 -1.65 25.85 9.94
CA ARG A 104 -0.42 25.20 10.44
C ARG A 104 -0.50 24.74 11.90
N ARG A 105 -1.10 25.54 12.78
CA ARG A 105 -1.31 25.17 14.19
C ARG A 105 -2.29 24.01 14.32
N SER A 106 -3.40 24.05 13.58
CA SER A 106 -4.40 22.98 13.52
C SER A 106 -3.79 21.67 13.03
N ASP A 107 -3.04 21.71 11.92
CA ASP A 107 -2.39 20.53 11.34
C ASP A 107 -1.39 19.90 12.32
N LYS A 108 -0.60 20.73 13.03
CA LYS A 108 0.34 20.25 14.05
C LYS A 108 -0.39 19.55 15.21
N ALA A 109 -1.51 20.09 15.67
CA ALA A 109 -2.32 19.49 16.73
C ALA A 109 -2.97 18.17 16.26
N ALA A 110 -3.49 18.13 15.03
CA ALA A 110 -4.07 16.92 14.44
C ALA A 110 -3.01 15.80 14.30
N ILE A 111 -1.83 16.12 13.77
CA ILE A 111 -0.72 15.16 13.64
C ILE A 111 -0.30 14.62 15.00
N SER A 112 -0.18 15.48 16.02
CA SER A 112 0.16 15.05 17.38
C SER A 112 -0.88 14.07 17.95
N ARG A 113 -2.17 14.34 17.73
CA ARG A 113 -3.25 13.42 18.14
C ARG A 113 -3.19 12.09 17.39
N ILE A 114 -3.02 12.12 16.07
CA ILE A 114 -2.91 10.90 15.24
C ILE A 114 -1.73 10.05 15.69
N MET A 115 -0.57 10.65 15.95
CA MET A 115 0.58 9.93 16.46
C MET A 115 0.31 9.25 17.80
N LYS A 116 -0.41 9.91 18.71
CA LYS A 116 -0.83 9.31 19.99
C LYS A 116 -1.79 8.14 19.76
N CYS A 117 -2.74 8.28 18.83
CA CYS A 117 -3.66 7.22 18.44
C CYS A 117 -2.95 5.99 17.81
N ASN A 118 -1.84 6.21 17.11
CA ASN A 118 -1.03 5.14 16.52
C ASN A 118 -0.06 4.48 17.52
N SER A 119 -0.06 4.91 18.78
CA SER A 119 0.79 4.35 19.83
C SER A 119 0.09 3.17 20.54
N VAL A 120 0.74 2.60 21.56
CA VAL A 120 0.17 1.49 22.35
C VAL A 120 -1.10 1.97 23.05
N HIS A 121 -2.19 1.21 22.90
CA HIS A 121 -3.45 1.52 23.56
C HIS A 121 -3.44 0.99 25.00
N LYS A 122 -4.15 1.67 25.90
CA LYS A 122 -4.39 1.14 27.25
C LYS A 122 -5.48 0.07 27.18
N GLY A 123 -5.36 -1.01 27.95
CA GLY A 123 -6.39 -2.06 28.01
C GLY A 123 -5.81 -3.42 28.36
N THR A 124 -6.69 -4.43 28.34
CA THR A 124 -6.28 -5.83 28.52
C THR A 124 -5.59 -6.35 27.26
N LYS A 125 -4.53 -7.13 27.45
CA LYS A 125 -3.81 -7.82 26.36
C LYS A 125 -4.51 -9.12 25.96
N PHE A 126 -5.21 -9.74 26.90
CA PHE A 126 -6.01 -10.93 26.66
C PHE A 126 -7.47 -10.51 26.52
N MET A 127 -8.08 -10.96 25.42
CA MET A 127 -9.49 -10.76 25.13
C MET A 127 -9.92 -11.92 24.25
N LYS A 128 -10.87 -12.73 24.72
CA LYS A 128 -11.28 -13.94 24.00
C LYS A 128 -12.00 -13.53 22.71
N ASN A 129 -11.68 -14.20 21.61
CA ASN A 129 -12.48 -14.11 20.40
C ASN A 129 -13.86 -14.74 20.63
N SER A 130 -14.86 -14.30 19.87
CA SER A 130 -16.14 -15.01 19.79
C SER A 130 -15.93 -16.47 19.36
N GLU A 131 -16.82 -17.37 19.76
CA GLU A 131 -16.69 -18.80 19.49
C GLU A 131 -16.54 -19.11 17.99
N GLY A 132 -15.54 -19.94 17.66
CA GLY A 132 -15.19 -20.31 16.28
C GLY A 132 -14.46 -19.24 15.46
N TYR A 133 -14.22 -18.05 16.02
CA TYR A 133 -13.48 -16.97 15.35
C TYR A 133 -12.04 -16.87 15.86
N VAL A 134 -11.10 -16.59 14.95
CA VAL A 134 -9.67 -16.43 15.25
C VAL A 134 -9.17 -15.00 15.01
N ILE A 135 -9.85 -14.21 14.16
CA ILE A 135 -9.60 -12.78 13.99
C ILE A 135 -10.91 -12.03 14.12
N GLU A 136 -10.93 -10.98 14.94
CA GLU A 136 -12.04 -10.04 15.03
C GLU A 136 -11.52 -8.61 15.06
N ALA A 137 -11.99 -7.78 14.13
CA ALA A 137 -11.73 -6.35 14.10
C ALA A 137 -13.05 -5.59 14.23
N LYS A 138 -13.07 -4.60 15.12
CA LYS A 138 -14.24 -3.75 15.40
C LYS A 138 -13.85 -2.29 15.29
N ASN A 139 -14.57 -1.54 14.45
CA ASN A 139 -14.41 -0.10 14.23
C ASN A 139 -12.95 0.32 13.93
N VAL A 140 -12.21 -0.53 13.21
CA VAL A 140 -10.78 -0.34 12.99
C VAL A 140 -10.54 0.80 12.00
N SER A 141 -9.75 1.78 12.41
CA SER A 141 -9.38 2.92 11.58
C SER A 141 -7.89 3.18 11.61
N LYS A 142 -7.34 3.66 10.49
CA LYS A 142 -5.92 3.97 10.37
C LYS A 142 -5.71 5.31 9.69
N TRP A 143 -4.93 6.16 10.33
CA TRP A 143 -4.43 7.42 9.83
C TRP A 143 -2.90 7.36 9.69
N PHE A 144 -2.40 7.81 8.56
CA PHE A 144 -0.99 8.10 8.36
C PHE A 144 -0.77 9.60 8.43
N CYS A 145 0.39 10.01 8.94
CA CYS A 145 0.80 11.41 8.99
C CYS A 145 2.22 11.55 8.45
N ASN A 146 2.43 12.56 7.61
CA ASN A 146 3.75 13.00 7.19
C ASN A 146 4.10 14.28 7.95
N LYS A 147 5.10 14.21 8.82
CA LYS A 147 5.54 15.35 9.64
C LYS A 147 6.16 16.48 8.81
N ALA A 148 6.89 16.13 7.74
CA ALA A 148 7.58 17.10 6.89
C ALA A 148 6.55 17.93 6.12
N ASP A 149 5.60 17.24 5.49
CA ASP A 149 4.60 17.88 4.65
C ASP A 149 3.36 18.37 5.42
N ARG A 150 3.28 18.00 6.70
CA ARG A 150 2.14 18.28 7.60
C ARG A 150 0.80 17.78 7.03
N THR A 151 0.85 16.70 6.28
CA THR A 151 -0.32 16.04 5.72
C THR A 151 -0.69 14.84 6.57
N PHE A 152 -1.98 14.53 6.61
CA PHE A 152 -2.48 13.33 7.26
C PHE A 152 -3.66 12.78 6.47
N ASN A 153 -3.67 11.46 6.28
CA ASN A 153 -4.64 10.78 5.43
C ASN A 153 -5.20 9.58 6.20
N ARG A 154 -6.53 9.47 6.25
CA ARG A 154 -7.20 8.24 6.72
C ARG A 154 -7.18 7.23 5.59
N VAL A 155 -6.69 6.03 5.88
CA VAL A 155 -6.59 4.93 4.93
C VAL A 155 -7.59 3.83 5.25
N LEU A 156 -7.93 3.61 6.53
CA LEU A 156 -8.98 2.66 6.92
C LEU A 156 -10.11 3.38 7.65
N PHE A 157 -11.34 3.02 7.31
CA PHE A 157 -12.56 3.69 7.76
C PHE A 157 -13.50 2.68 8.45
N ASP A 158 -13.40 2.60 9.77
CA ASP A 158 -14.33 1.86 10.64
C ASP A 158 -14.56 0.41 10.18
N ILE A 159 -13.45 -0.27 9.90
CA ILE A 159 -13.44 -1.64 9.42
C ILE A 159 -13.98 -2.57 10.50
N ASN A 160 -14.99 -3.36 10.14
CA ASN A 160 -15.56 -4.42 10.94
C ASN A 160 -15.46 -5.74 10.17
N LEU A 161 -14.77 -6.73 10.74
CA LEU A 161 -14.66 -8.05 10.13
C LEU A 161 -14.44 -9.13 11.18
N LYS A 162 -14.79 -10.35 10.81
CA LYS A 162 -14.51 -11.55 11.59
C LYS A 162 -14.06 -12.68 10.67
N VAL A 163 -13.08 -13.47 11.10
CA VAL A 163 -12.54 -14.62 10.37
C VAL A 163 -12.60 -15.85 11.27
N ARG A 164 -13.16 -16.94 10.75
CA ARG A 164 -13.23 -18.23 11.45
C ARG A 164 -11.90 -18.96 11.42
N GLU A 165 -11.65 -19.78 12.43
CA GLU A 165 -10.48 -20.66 12.41
C GLU A 165 -10.56 -21.64 11.22
N GLY A 166 -9.45 -21.79 10.50
CA GLY A 166 -9.36 -22.63 9.31
C GLY A 166 -9.98 -22.04 8.04
N GLU A 167 -10.49 -20.80 8.08
CA GLU A 167 -11.10 -20.14 6.93
C GLU A 167 -10.04 -19.68 5.91
N PHE A 168 -10.35 -19.79 4.62
CA PHE A 168 -9.55 -19.18 3.55
C PHE A 168 -10.25 -17.91 3.06
N VAL A 169 -9.78 -16.77 3.56
CA VAL A 169 -10.33 -15.45 3.26
C VAL A 169 -9.55 -14.79 2.12
N ILE A 170 -10.29 -14.29 1.13
CA ILE A 170 -9.76 -13.38 0.11
C ILE A 170 -10.22 -11.95 0.40
N ILE A 171 -9.27 -11.03 0.44
CA ILE A 171 -9.51 -9.59 0.45
C ILE A 171 -9.23 -9.04 -0.95
N LEU A 172 -10.30 -8.73 -1.68
CA LEU A 172 -10.26 -8.18 -3.03
C LEU A 172 -10.36 -6.66 -3.01
N GLY A 173 -9.67 -5.99 -3.93
CA GLY A 173 -9.89 -4.57 -4.23
C GLY A 173 -8.77 -3.98 -5.08
N TYR A 174 -9.00 -2.80 -5.64
CA TYR A 174 -8.01 -2.11 -6.49
C TYR A 174 -6.75 -1.66 -5.72
N SER A 175 -5.70 -1.30 -6.45
CA SER A 175 -4.51 -0.68 -5.85
C SER A 175 -4.90 0.60 -5.09
N GLY A 176 -4.29 0.81 -3.92
CA GLY A 176 -4.59 1.97 -3.06
C GLY A 176 -5.89 1.91 -2.25
N SER A 177 -6.67 0.81 -2.30
CA SER A 177 -7.91 0.68 -1.53
C SER A 177 -7.72 0.41 -0.02
N GLY A 178 -6.46 0.25 0.44
CA GLY A 178 -6.14 0.02 1.86
C GLY A 178 -5.92 -1.45 2.25
N LYS A 179 -5.88 -2.39 1.30
CA LYS A 179 -5.66 -3.83 1.53
C LYS A 179 -4.43 -4.12 2.39
N SER A 180 -3.24 -3.75 1.92
CA SER A 180 -1.98 -4.03 2.66
C SER A 180 -1.96 -3.34 4.02
N THR A 181 -2.57 -2.16 4.14
CA THR A 181 -2.75 -1.50 5.45
C THR A 181 -3.64 -2.31 6.37
N LEU A 182 -4.75 -2.86 5.87
CA LEU A 182 -5.64 -3.74 6.63
C LEU A 182 -4.90 -5.01 7.09
N LEU A 183 -4.16 -5.66 6.20
CA LEU A 183 -3.36 -6.84 6.56
C LEU A 183 -2.29 -6.51 7.61
N ASN A 184 -1.60 -5.37 7.49
CA ASN A 184 -0.60 -4.95 8.47
C ASN A 184 -1.19 -4.70 9.86
N VAL A 185 -2.40 -4.12 9.96
CA VAL A 185 -3.03 -3.88 11.27
C VAL A 185 -3.61 -5.16 11.87
N LEU A 186 -4.22 -6.04 11.07
CA LEU A 186 -4.78 -7.31 11.55
C LEU A 186 -3.70 -8.24 12.10
N SER A 187 -2.49 -8.07 11.61
CA SER A 187 -1.38 -8.96 11.88
C SER A 187 -0.37 -8.38 12.90
N GLY A 188 -0.64 -7.17 13.37
CA GLY A 188 0.16 -6.49 14.37
C GLY A 188 1.54 -6.02 13.87
N ILE A 189 1.77 -5.94 12.55
CA ILE A 189 2.94 -5.23 11.99
C ILE A 189 2.78 -3.72 12.20
N ASP A 190 1.56 -3.22 12.01
CA ASP A 190 1.20 -1.83 12.27
C ASP A 190 0.06 -1.77 13.28
N ARG A 191 -0.10 -0.62 13.92
CA ARG A 191 -1.17 -0.38 14.91
C ARG A 191 -2.30 0.42 14.28
N PRO A 192 -3.57 0.06 14.54
CA PRO A 192 -4.67 0.93 14.16
C PRO A 192 -4.65 2.21 15.00
N SER A 193 -5.17 3.30 14.43
CA SER A 193 -5.38 4.55 15.16
C SER A 193 -6.57 4.46 16.12
N ASN A 194 -7.56 3.64 15.78
CA ASN A 194 -8.76 3.43 16.59
C ASN A 194 -9.36 2.04 16.34
N GLY A 195 -10.24 1.61 17.23
CA GLY A 195 -10.93 0.33 17.17
C GLY A 195 -10.23 -0.75 17.98
N THR A 196 -10.65 -2.01 17.78
CA THR A 196 -10.11 -3.17 18.49
C THR A 196 -9.78 -4.28 17.51
N ILE A 197 -8.66 -4.97 17.74
CA ILE A 197 -8.21 -6.11 16.94
C ILE A 197 -7.86 -7.24 17.90
N ILE A 198 -8.65 -8.30 17.84
CA ILE A 198 -8.50 -9.50 18.66
C ILE A 198 -8.08 -10.65 17.74
N VAL A 199 -6.91 -11.24 17.99
CA VAL A 199 -6.38 -12.35 17.21
C VAL A 199 -5.91 -13.46 18.14
N SER A 200 -6.38 -14.69 17.92
CA SER A 200 -6.02 -15.85 18.75
C SER A 200 -6.15 -15.57 20.25
N ASN A 201 -7.24 -14.92 20.66
CA ASN A 201 -7.55 -14.47 22.03
C ASN A 201 -6.64 -13.36 22.61
N HIS A 202 -5.91 -12.64 21.76
CA HIS A 202 -5.05 -11.53 22.15
C HIS A 202 -5.51 -10.21 21.51
N ASN A 203 -5.61 -9.17 22.33
CA ASN A 203 -5.93 -7.82 21.90
C ASN A 203 -4.65 -7.08 21.47
N LEU A 204 -4.40 -7.02 20.17
CA LEU A 204 -3.11 -6.59 19.61
C LEU A 204 -2.80 -5.11 19.90
N ILE A 205 -3.82 -4.25 20.00
CA ILE A 205 -3.63 -2.81 20.18
C ILE A 205 -2.99 -2.47 21.55
N ALA A 206 -3.21 -3.32 22.55
CA ALA A 206 -2.74 -3.13 23.93
C ALA A 206 -1.36 -3.76 24.20
N MET A 207 -0.86 -4.57 23.27
CA MET A 207 0.45 -5.22 23.39
C MET A 207 1.58 -4.24 23.07
N LYS A 208 2.72 -4.32 23.75
CA LYS A 208 3.94 -3.57 23.41
C LYS A 208 4.69 -4.26 22.25
N GLU A 209 5.68 -3.61 21.65
CA GLU A 209 6.37 -4.15 20.47
C GLU A 209 7.05 -5.50 20.74
N ARG A 210 7.70 -5.67 21.90
CA ARG A 210 8.29 -6.97 22.30
C ARG A 210 7.25 -8.08 22.35
N GLU A 211 6.06 -7.78 22.84
CA GLU A 211 4.95 -8.73 22.99
C GLU A 211 4.35 -9.06 21.62
N LEU A 212 4.19 -8.07 20.74
CA LEU A 212 3.78 -8.30 19.35
C LEU A 212 4.79 -9.16 18.59
N THR A 213 6.09 -8.98 18.82
CA THR A 213 7.13 -9.85 18.24
C THR A 213 6.96 -11.30 18.66
N THR A 214 6.79 -11.58 19.95
CA THR A 214 6.53 -12.94 20.45
C THR A 214 5.23 -13.50 19.88
N PHE A 215 4.16 -12.69 19.88
CA PHE A 215 2.87 -13.09 19.32
C PHE A 215 2.96 -13.48 17.84
N ARG A 216 3.63 -12.66 17.02
CA ARG A 216 3.88 -12.95 15.59
C ARG A 216 4.72 -14.22 15.44
N LYS A 217 5.78 -14.38 16.24
CA LYS A 217 6.63 -15.59 16.24
C LYS A 217 5.80 -16.86 16.47
N GLU A 218 4.89 -16.85 17.43
CA GLU A 218 4.12 -18.03 17.83
C GLU A 218 2.88 -18.33 16.98
N ASN A 219 2.19 -17.29 16.49
CA ASN A 219 0.84 -17.48 15.92
C ASN A 219 0.76 -17.20 14.42
N LEU A 220 1.59 -16.31 13.88
CA LEU A 220 1.38 -15.70 12.56
C LEU A 220 2.53 -15.95 11.60
N SER A 221 2.24 -16.16 10.32
CA SER A 221 3.22 -16.11 9.25
C SER A 221 2.83 -15.10 8.18
N PHE A 222 3.82 -14.62 7.44
CA PHE A 222 3.64 -13.64 6.37
C PHE A 222 4.38 -14.03 5.12
N ILE A 223 3.68 -13.89 4.01
CA ILE A 223 4.25 -13.93 2.67
C ILE A 223 4.06 -12.54 2.07
N PHE A 224 5.19 -11.89 1.80
CA PHE A 224 5.23 -10.57 1.16
C PHE A 224 5.29 -10.74 -0.36
N GLN A 225 4.90 -9.68 -1.08
CA GLN A 225 5.01 -9.60 -2.54
C GLN A 225 6.46 -9.82 -3.04
N HIS A 226 7.46 -9.37 -2.28
CA HIS A 226 8.86 -9.70 -2.49
C HIS A 226 9.22 -10.86 -1.57
N TYR A 227 9.66 -12.00 -2.11
CA TYR A 227 9.86 -13.31 -1.46
C TYR A 227 10.52 -13.33 -0.06
N ALA A 228 11.17 -12.24 0.35
CA ALA A 228 11.81 -12.05 1.65
C ALA A 228 12.80 -13.17 2.00
N LEU A 229 13.49 -13.67 0.98
CA LEU A 229 14.59 -14.62 1.11
C LEU A 229 15.90 -13.85 1.32
N LEU A 230 16.76 -14.39 2.18
CA LEU A 230 18.10 -13.88 2.41
C LEU A 230 19.01 -14.40 1.28
N PRO A 231 19.56 -13.53 0.42
CA PRO A 231 20.26 -13.96 -0.79
C PRO A 231 21.59 -14.68 -0.52
N GLU A 232 22.19 -14.44 0.65
CA GLU A 232 23.45 -15.06 1.06
C GLU A 232 23.26 -16.52 1.51
N LEU A 233 22.05 -16.87 1.96
CA LEU A 233 21.70 -18.18 2.50
C LEU A 233 21.17 -19.11 1.41
N THR A 234 21.41 -20.40 1.58
CA THR A 234 20.78 -21.45 0.78
C THR A 234 19.26 -21.50 1.03
N VAL A 235 18.54 -22.22 0.16
CA VAL A 235 17.11 -22.51 0.34
C VAL A 235 16.86 -23.20 1.68
N LYS A 236 17.65 -24.23 2.01
CA LYS A 236 17.53 -24.96 3.27
C LYS A 236 17.70 -24.04 4.46
N GLU A 237 18.75 -23.22 4.46
CA GLU A 237 19.01 -22.26 5.54
C GLU A 237 17.89 -21.22 5.68
N ASN A 238 17.38 -20.70 4.56
CA ASN A 238 16.22 -19.79 4.57
C ASN A 238 14.99 -20.44 5.21
N ILE A 239 14.69 -21.70 4.89
CA ILE A 239 13.58 -22.45 5.47
C ILE A 239 13.80 -22.68 6.97
N MET A 240 15.02 -23.04 7.36
CA MET A 240 15.38 -23.28 8.77
C MET A 240 15.25 -22.02 9.65
N GLN A 241 15.45 -20.83 9.10
CA GLN A 241 15.15 -19.57 9.81
C GLN A 241 13.66 -19.49 10.22
N GLY A 242 12.76 -19.92 9.33
CA GLY A 242 11.34 -20.01 9.64
C GLY A 242 11.04 -21.07 10.68
N ALA A 243 11.64 -22.25 10.56
CA ALA A 243 11.47 -23.35 11.50
C ALA A 243 11.93 -23.00 12.92
N ALA A 244 13.03 -22.26 13.04
CA ALA A 244 13.58 -21.82 14.32
C ALA A 244 12.63 -20.89 15.12
N LEU A 245 11.62 -20.29 14.48
CA LEU A 245 10.60 -19.51 15.16
C LEU A 245 9.68 -20.36 16.04
N GLN A 246 9.56 -21.66 15.74
CA GLN A 246 8.83 -22.62 16.56
C GLN A 246 9.84 -23.39 17.42
N GLU A 247 9.91 -23.06 18.70
CA GLU A 247 10.87 -23.69 19.64
C GLU A 247 10.56 -25.18 19.84
N ASN A 248 9.27 -25.55 19.88
CA ASN A 248 8.87 -26.94 19.99
C ASN A 248 8.94 -27.65 18.64
N VAL A 249 9.99 -28.43 18.43
CA VAL A 249 10.25 -29.18 17.20
C VAL A 249 9.07 -30.07 16.79
N SER A 250 8.38 -30.70 17.76
CA SER A 250 7.23 -31.59 17.48
C SER A 250 6.01 -30.87 16.89
N LYS A 251 5.93 -29.53 17.01
CA LYS A 251 4.86 -28.72 16.42
C LYS A 251 5.17 -28.24 15.01
N ARG A 252 6.42 -28.40 14.55
CA ARG A 252 6.84 -28.02 13.21
C ARG A 252 6.25 -29.01 12.20
N LEU A 253 5.99 -28.52 10.99
CA LEU A 253 5.68 -29.39 9.88
C LEU A 253 6.94 -30.12 9.43
N ASN A 254 6.78 -31.33 8.88
CA ASN A 254 7.89 -32.12 8.36
C ASN A 254 8.52 -31.41 7.15
N LEU A 255 9.81 -31.12 7.21
CA LEU A 255 10.54 -30.43 6.16
C LEU A 255 10.55 -31.24 4.86
N ASP A 256 10.87 -32.53 4.94
CA ASP A 256 11.00 -33.41 3.77
C ASP A 256 9.67 -33.52 3.04
N GLU A 257 8.57 -33.71 3.79
CA GLU A 257 7.23 -33.71 3.21
C GLU A 257 6.89 -32.38 2.52
N LEU A 258 7.26 -31.23 3.11
CA LEU A 258 6.96 -29.92 2.53
C LEU A 258 7.76 -29.65 1.25
N VAL A 259 9.04 -30.00 1.23
CA VAL A 259 9.90 -29.73 0.06
C VAL A 259 9.64 -30.68 -1.09
N ASP A 260 9.20 -31.91 -0.80
CA ASP A 260 8.67 -32.85 -1.79
C ASP A 260 7.31 -32.36 -2.31
N PHE A 261 6.38 -32.01 -1.42
CA PHE A 261 5.05 -31.50 -1.79
C PHE A 261 5.13 -30.25 -2.68
N LEU A 262 6.15 -29.42 -2.47
CA LEU A 262 6.32 -28.16 -3.19
C LEU A 262 7.32 -28.24 -4.34
N ASP A 263 7.87 -29.41 -4.62
CA ASP A 263 8.80 -29.61 -5.74
C ASP A 263 10.00 -28.64 -5.67
N ILE A 264 10.63 -28.57 -4.49
CA ILE A 264 11.82 -27.74 -4.25
C ILE A 264 12.97 -28.49 -3.57
N LYS A 265 12.85 -29.82 -3.40
CA LYS A 265 13.84 -30.64 -2.69
C LYS A 265 15.23 -30.60 -3.35
N GLU A 266 15.28 -30.71 -4.68
CA GLU A 266 16.54 -30.61 -5.44
C GLU A 266 17.18 -29.22 -5.40
N HIS A 267 16.47 -28.22 -4.89
CA HIS A 267 16.94 -26.84 -4.80
C HIS A 267 17.47 -26.47 -3.41
N LEU A 268 17.42 -27.37 -2.42
CA LEU A 268 17.76 -27.07 -1.03
C LEU A 268 19.16 -26.44 -0.85
N ASN A 269 20.12 -26.83 -1.68
CA ASN A 269 21.51 -26.34 -1.61
C ASN A 269 21.77 -25.12 -2.51
N LYS A 270 20.79 -24.70 -3.32
CA LYS A 270 20.89 -23.49 -4.16
C LYS A 270 20.65 -22.23 -3.33
N LYS A 271 21.16 -21.10 -3.82
CA LYS A 271 20.85 -19.76 -3.31
C LYS A 271 19.69 -19.13 -4.09
N PRO A 272 18.97 -18.13 -3.53
CA PRO A 272 17.82 -17.51 -4.19
C PRO A 272 18.07 -16.99 -5.61
N ASN A 273 19.26 -16.45 -5.88
CA ASN A 273 19.64 -15.96 -7.20
C ASN A 273 19.80 -17.06 -8.28
N GLN A 274 19.78 -18.34 -7.88
CA GLN A 274 19.84 -19.50 -8.77
C GLN A 274 18.45 -20.12 -9.02
N LEU A 275 17.38 -19.48 -8.57
CA LEU A 275 16.00 -19.96 -8.66
C LEU A 275 15.14 -19.06 -9.54
N SER A 276 14.17 -19.65 -10.24
CA SER A 276 13.09 -18.91 -10.89
C SER A 276 12.20 -18.20 -9.86
N GLY A 277 11.43 -17.19 -10.29
CA GLY A 277 10.50 -16.48 -9.41
C GLY A 277 9.50 -17.42 -8.72
N GLY A 278 8.91 -18.36 -9.47
CA GLY A 278 8.01 -19.36 -8.92
C GLY A 278 8.68 -20.30 -7.91
N GLN A 279 9.94 -20.69 -8.13
CA GLN A 279 10.71 -21.47 -7.14
C GLN A 279 10.98 -20.65 -5.88
N GLN A 280 11.37 -19.37 -6.01
CA GLN A 280 11.57 -18.48 -4.85
C GLN A 280 10.27 -18.29 -4.05
N GLN A 281 9.12 -18.15 -4.71
CA GLN A 281 7.83 -18.07 -4.05
C GLN A 281 7.51 -19.36 -3.27
N ARG A 282 7.75 -20.53 -3.86
CA ARG A 282 7.57 -21.83 -3.18
C ARG A 282 8.45 -21.96 -1.94
N VAL A 283 9.71 -21.53 -2.03
CA VAL A 283 10.63 -21.47 -0.87
C VAL A 283 10.10 -20.51 0.20
N ALA A 284 9.60 -19.33 -0.18
CA ALA A 284 9.02 -18.37 0.75
C ALA A 284 7.77 -18.93 1.46
N ILE A 285 6.94 -19.71 0.74
CA ILE A 285 5.81 -20.43 1.32
C ILE A 285 6.29 -21.47 2.34
N VAL A 286 7.23 -22.35 1.98
CA VAL A 286 7.77 -23.37 2.91
C VAL A 286 8.33 -22.72 4.17
N LYS A 287 9.19 -21.71 4.00
CA LYS A 287 9.76 -20.92 5.10
C LYS A 287 8.68 -20.37 6.03
N SER A 288 7.54 -19.97 5.49
CA SER A 288 6.44 -19.39 6.25
C SER A 288 5.60 -20.45 6.99
N VAL A 289 5.34 -21.60 6.37
CA VAL A 289 4.43 -22.61 6.94
C VAL A 289 5.11 -23.65 7.81
N ILE A 290 6.42 -23.88 7.67
CA ILE A 290 7.14 -24.93 8.40
C ILE A 290 7.00 -24.84 9.91
N LYS A 291 6.77 -23.64 10.47
CA LYS A 291 6.54 -23.43 11.90
C LYS A 291 5.12 -23.78 12.37
N ASN A 292 4.26 -24.23 11.45
CA ASN A 292 2.85 -24.54 11.64
C ASN A 292 2.05 -23.36 12.24
N PRO A 293 1.97 -22.22 11.52
CA PRO A 293 1.27 -21.04 12.04
C PRO A 293 -0.25 -21.25 12.09
N LYS A 294 -0.91 -20.61 13.04
CA LYS A 294 -2.39 -20.57 13.11
C LYS A 294 -2.99 -19.78 11.97
N ILE A 295 -2.34 -18.66 11.62
CA ILE A 295 -2.77 -17.73 10.58
C ILE A 295 -1.62 -17.43 9.64
N LEU A 296 -1.88 -17.52 8.34
CA LEU A 296 -0.98 -17.12 7.26
C LEU A 296 -1.57 -15.89 6.53
N PHE A 297 -0.84 -14.79 6.57
CA PHE A 297 -1.14 -13.58 5.81
C PHE A 297 -0.33 -13.57 4.51
N ALA A 298 -0.98 -13.31 3.37
CA ALA A 298 -0.31 -13.22 2.08
C ALA A 298 -0.70 -11.93 1.34
N ASP A 299 0.28 -11.09 1.02
CA ASP A 299 0.07 -9.84 0.30
C ASP A 299 0.48 -10.00 -1.17
N GLU A 300 -0.53 -10.13 -2.05
CA GLU A 300 -0.39 -10.33 -3.49
C GLU A 300 0.66 -11.38 -3.91
N PRO A 301 0.55 -12.64 -3.43
CA PRO A 301 1.58 -13.67 -3.60
C PRO A 301 1.79 -14.12 -5.05
N THR A 302 0.94 -13.69 -5.98
CA THR A 302 0.99 -14.04 -7.40
C THR A 302 1.22 -12.83 -8.32
N ALA A 303 1.47 -11.63 -7.79
CA ALA A 303 1.55 -10.41 -8.62
C ALA A 303 2.78 -10.35 -9.54
N ALA A 304 3.82 -11.13 -9.28
CA ALA A 304 5.10 -11.09 -10.00
C ALA A 304 5.39 -12.34 -10.84
N VAL A 305 4.39 -13.18 -11.09
CA VAL A 305 4.53 -14.47 -11.78
C VAL A 305 3.50 -14.60 -12.90
N ASP A 306 3.79 -15.45 -13.88
CA ASP A 306 2.89 -15.78 -14.97
C ASP A 306 1.64 -16.55 -14.48
N GLU A 307 0.67 -16.74 -15.37
CA GLU A 307 -0.62 -17.35 -15.06
C GLU A 307 -0.50 -18.81 -14.60
N GLU A 308 0.33 -19.62 -15.27
CA GLU A 308 0.51 -21.03 -14.94
C GLU A 308 1.20 -21.17 -13.58
N THR A 309 2.26 -20.40 -13.36
CA THR A 309 2.94 -20.31 -12.06
C THR A 309 1.99 -19.82 -10.97
N SER A 310 1.10 -18.86 -11.27
CA SER A 310 0.08 -18.37 -10.33
C SER A 310 -0.89 -19.48 -9.90
N LYS A 311 -1.39 -20.29 -10.85
CA LYS A 311 -2.27 -21.44 -10.54
C LYS A 311 -1.59 -22.41 -9.59
N ASN A 312 -0.34 -22.77 -9.89
CA ASN A 312 0.45 -23.67 -9.05
C ASN A 312 0.65 -23.10 -7.63
N ILE A 313 0.97 -21.81 -7.51
CA ILE A 313 1.09 -21.13 -6.21
C ILE A 313 -0.23 -21.13 -5.44
N LEU A 314 -1.35 -20.83 -6.09
CA LEU A 314 -2.65 -20.80 -5.40
C LEU A 314 -3.12 -22.19 -4.97
N LYS A 315 -2.77 -23.23 -5.74
CA LYS A 315 -3.03 -24.62 -5.36
C LYS A 315 -2.36 -24.96 -4.05
N ILE A 316 -1.12 -24.55 -3.89
CA ILE A 316 -0.34 -24.70 -2.66
C ILE A 316 -1.07 -24.06 -1.47
N PHE A 317 -1.58 -22.83 -1.60
CA PHE A 317 -2.36 -22.19 -0.53
C PHE A 317 -3.62 -22.97 -0.17
N CYS A 318 -4.36 -23.46 -1.18
CA CYS A 318 -5.56 -24.27 -0.97
C CYS A 318 -5.22 -25.57 -0.21
N ASP A 319 -4.14 -26.25 -0.60
CA ASP A 319 -3.72 -27.50 0.01
C ASP A 319 -3.21 -27.30 1.44
N ILE A 320 -2.46 -26.21 1.70
CA ILE A 320 -2.04 -25.83 3.06
C ILE A 320 -3.26 -25.61 3.97
N ASN A 321 -4.25 -24.85 3.50
CA ASN A 321 -5.49 -24.63 4.26
C ASN A 321 -6.23 -25.94 4.54
N LYS A 322 -6.38 -26.80 3.52
CA LYS A 322 -7.10 -28.09 3.65
C LYS A 322 -6.37 -29.08 4.57
N ARG A 323 -5.06 -29.26 4.38
CA ARG A 323 -4.22 -30.27 5.06
C ARG A 323 -3.88 -29.87 6.48
N TYR A 324 -3.48 -28.63 6.71
CA TYR A 324 -2.98 -28.16 8.01
C TYR A 324 -4.01 -27.34 8.80
N LYS A 325 -5.20 -27.07 8.22
CA LYS A 325 -6.24 -26.22 8.80
C LYS A 325 -5.75 -24.81 9.16
N THR A 326 -4.67 -24.36 8.53
CA THR A 326 -4.15 -23.00 8.68
C THR A 326 -5.19 -22.00 8.17
N THR A 327 -5.50 -20.99 8.98
CA THR A 327 -6.35 -19.87 8.55
C THR A 327 -5.56 -19.01 7.57
N ILE A 328 -6.10 -18.72 6.39
CA ILE A 328 -5.37 -17.95 5.37
C ILE A 328 -6.12 -16.65 5.09
N VAL A 329 -5.39 -15.53 5.10
CA VAL A 329 -5.91 -14.23 4.67
C VAL A 329 -5.02 -13.75 3.52
N LEU A 330 -5.54 -13.86 2.30
CA LEU A 330 -4.84 -13.50 1.08
C LEU A 330 -5.43 -12.22 0.50
N ILE A 331 -4.56 -11.26 0.18
CA ILE A 331 -4.91 -10.05 -0.55
C ILE A 331 -4.64 -10.24 -2.03
N THR A 332 -5.56 -9.76 -2.87
CA THR A 332 -5.36 -9.69 -4.32
C THR A 332 -6.16 -8.55 -4.93
N HIS A 333 -5.75 -8.12 -6.13
CA HIS A 333 -6.56 -7.27 -7.00
C HIS A 333 -7.18 -8.06 -8.16
N ASN A 334 -6.88 -9.35 -8.30
CA ASN A 334 -7.40 -10.20 -9.38
C ASN A 334 -8.76 -10.83 -8.97
N PRO A 335 -9.87 -10.51 -9.66
CA PRO A 335 -11.18 -11.06 -9.35
C PRO A 335 -11.29 -12.58 -9.56
N ILE A 336 -10.49 -13.18 -10.44
CA ILE A 336 -10.51 -14.64 -10.67
C ILE A 336 -10.06 -15.37 -9.39
N ILE A 337 -8.98 -14.87 -8.76
CA ILE A 337 -8.45 -15.42 -7.51
C ILE A 337 -9.46 -15.30 -6.36
N SER A 338 -10.37 -14.32 -6.41
CA SER A 338 -11.38 -14.11 -5.36
C SER A 338 -12.31 -15.31 -5.14
N LYS A 339 -12.46 -16.18 -6.13
CA LYS A 339 -13.39 -17.33 -6.12
C LYS A 339 -12.88 -18.54 -5.33
N ILE A 340 -11.58 -18.61 -5.01
CA ILE A 340 -10.98 -19.79 -4.33
C ILE A 340 -11.16 -19.76 -2.81
N GLY A 341 -11.49 -18.60 -2.24
CA GLY A 341 -11.68 -18.46 -0.80
C GLY A 341 -13.05 -18.95 -0.36
N THR A 342 -13.14 -19.46 0.86
CA THR A 342 -14.41 -19.72 1.55
C THR A 342 -15.11 -18.43 1.97
N LYS A 343 -14.38 -17.31 1.98
CA LYS A 343 -14.92 -15.98 2.29
C LYS A 343 -14.29 -14.91 1.43
N LEU A 344 -15.13 -14.01 0.94
CA LEU A 344 -14.72 -12.85 0.14
C LEU A 344 -15.06 -11.56 0.87
N ILE A 345 -14.04 -10.71 1.04
CA ILE A 345 -14.14 -9.36 1.55
C ILE A 345 -13.73 -8.41 0.43
N HIS A 346 -14.63 -7.54 -0.01
CA HIS A 346 -14.35 -6.50 -0.99
C HIS A 346 -14.09 -5.16 -0.29
N ILE A 347 -12.93 -4.57 -0.54
CA ILE A 347 -12.52 -3.28 0.03
C ILE A 347 -12.33 -2.21 -1.04
N GLU A 348 -12.98 -1.07 -0.85
CA GLU A 348 -12.87 0.11 -1.70
C GLU A 348 -12.65 1.34 -0.83
N SER A 349 -11.69 2.19 -1.22
CA SER A 349 -11.38 3.45 -0.52
C SER A 349 -11.29 3.31 1.01
N GLY A 350 -10.70 2.21 1.50
CA GLY A 350 -10.51 1.95 2.92
C GLY A 350 -11.74 1.48 3.69
N ARG A 351 -12.80 1.05 2.99
CA ARG A 351 -14.07 0.56 3.57
C ARG A 351 -14.37 -0.83 3.04
N ILE A 352 -14.91 -1.70 3.88
CA ILE A 352 -15.50 -2.96 3.42
C ILE A 352 -16.86 -2.64 2.81
N ILE A 353 -17.00 -2.91 1.51
CA ILE A 353 -18.25 -2.73 0.76
C ILE A 353 -19.08 -4.00 0.77
N LYS A 354 -18.42 -5.17 0.71
CA LYS A 354 -19.07 -6.47 0.72
C LYS A 354 -18.26 -7.46 1.54
N SER A 355 -18.92 -8.28 2.34
CA SER A 355 -18.31 -9.37 3.10
C SER A 355 -19.30 -10.53 3.17
N HIS A 356 -18.94 -11.68 2.62
CA HIS A 356 -19.82 -12.85 2.59
C HIS A 356 -19.02 -14.14 2.49
N ASN A 357 -19.58 -15.21 3.01
CA ASN A 357 -19.06 -16.55 2.80
C ASN A 357 -19.51 -17.04 1.43
N GLN A 358 -18.70 -17.90 0.81
CA GLN A 358 -18.98 -18.48 -0.49
C GLN A 358 -18.41 -19.90 -0.56
N ILE A 359 -18.88 -20.68 -1.53
CA ILE A 359 -18.31 -21.99 -1.82
C ILE A 359 -17.08 -21.75 -2.71
N PRO A 360 -15.89 -22.22 -2.32
CA PRO A 360 -14.70 -22.14 -3.15
C PRO A 360 -14.91 -22.82 -4.50
N VAL A 361 -14.52 -22.14 -5.58
CA VAL A 361 -14.43 -22.75 -6.91
C VAL A 361 -13.09 -23.50 -7.01
N PRO A 362 -13.07 -24.79 -7.42
CA PRO A 362 -11.84 -25.51 -7.72
C PRO A 362 -10.96 -24.76 -8.72
N LEU A 363 -9.63 -24.82 -8.55
CA LEU A 363 -8.71 -24.07 -9.41
C LEU A 363 -8.79 -24.50 -10.88
N GLU A 364 -9.13 -25.76 -11.11
CA GLU A 364 -9.31 -26.40 -12.40
C GLU A 364 -10.53 -25.82 -13.17
N GLU A 365 -11.52 -25.31 -12.45
CA GLU A 365 -12.76 -24.74 -13.01
C GLU A 365 -12.67 -23.21 -13.19
N LEU A 366 -11.59 -22.58 -12.75
CA LEU A 366 -11.41 -21.15 -12.95
C LEU A 366 -11.14 -20.87 -14.43
N SER A 367 -12.00 -20.07 -15.05
CA SER A 367 -11.67 -19.43 -16.32
C SER A 367 -10.68 -18.30 -16.08
N TRP A 368 -9.46 -18.48 -16.55
CA TRP A 368 -8.37 -17.50 -16.45
C TRP A 368 -8.30 -16.54 -17.64
N VAL A 369 -9.04 -16.86 -18.70
CA VAL A 369 -9.15 -16.01 -19.88
C VAL A 369 -10.16 -14.90 -19.57
N GLY A 370 -9.65 -13.71 -19.28
CA GLY A 370 -10.44 -12.49 -19.44
C GLY A 370 -10.65 -12.26 -20.94
N HIS A 371 -11.90 -12.21 -21.38
CA HIS A 371 -12.22 -11.63 -22.68
C HIS A 371 -11.62 -10.22 -22.76
N GLU A 372 -10.97 -9.97 -23.90
CA GLU A 372 -10.33 -8.72 -24.33
C GLU A 372 -11.18 -7.45 -24.10
#